data_AF-V4CH32-F1
#
_entry.id   AF-V4CH32-F1
#
_cell.length_a   1.000
_cell.length_b   1.000
_cell.length_c   1.000
_cell.angle_alpha   90.00
_cell.angle_beta   90.00
_cell.angle_gamma   90.00
#
_symmetry.space_group_name_H-M   'P 1'
#
loop_
_entity.id
_entity.type
_entity.pdbx_description
1 polymer ?
#
loop_
_entity_poly.entity_id
_entity_poly.type
_entity_poly.pdbx_seq_one_letter_code
_entity_poly.pdbx_strand_id
1 'polypeptide(L)'
;MAGLAVTKVVHRCDDAKETNRLDLSGCQLTQVPDAIYLLLKSTPLEVLDISSNLVRRIPSKISSKFPHLTELNLGSNRLTTLPEELQSFSGS
;
A
#
# COMPACT_ATOMS: atom_id res chain seq x y z
N MET A 1 7.31 9.86 -18.00
CA MET A 1 7.41 10.47 -16.65
C MET A 1 7.07 9.44 -15.55
N ALA A 2 7.79 8.32 -15.44
CA ALA A 2 7.52 7.27 -14.44
C ALA A 2 8.45 7.33 -13.20
N GLY A 3 9.57 8.06 -13.28
CA GLY A 3 10.60 8.06 -12.24
C GLY A 3 10.21 8.77 -10.94
N LEU A 4 9.42 9.85 -11.01
CA LEU A 4 9.09 10.67 -9.83
C LEU A 4 8.19 9.96 -8.81
N ALA A 5 7.27 9.11 -9.29
CA ALA A 5 6.40 8.33 -8.42
C ALA A 5 7.19 7.28 -7.63
N VAL A 6 8.13 6.60 -8.28
CA VAL A 6 8.96 5.57 -7.64
C VAL A 6 9.85 6.17 -6.57
N THR A 7 10.50 7.30 -6.84
CA THR A 7 11.34 7.99 -5.84
C THR A 7 10.52 8.39 -4.61
N LYS A 8 9.31 8.94 -4.79
CA LYS A 8 8.41 9.25 -3.68
C LYS A 8 8.06 8.02 -2.83
N VAL A 9 7.70 6.91 -3.48
CA VAL A 9 7.36 5.66 -2.79
C VAL A 9 8.53 5.18 -1.93
N VAL A 10 9.76 5.20 -2.46
CA VAL A 10 10.95 4.75 -1.72
C VAL A 10 11.18 5.59 -0.46
N HIS A 11 11.09 6.92 -0.56
CA HIS A 11 11.23 7.80 0.62
C HIS A 11 10.13 7.52 1.67
N ARG A 12 8.87 7.40 1.23
CA ARG A 12 7.75 7.09 2.13
C ARG A 12 7.89 5.72 2.78
N CYS A 13 8.45 4.73 2.08
CA CYS A 13 8.77 3.43 2.66
C CYS A 13 9.83 3.54 3.73
N ASP A 14 10.82 4.41 3.59
CA ASP A 14 11.85 4.58 4.62
C ASP A 14 11.27 5.20 5.89
N ASP A 15 10.44 6.25 5.75
CA ASP A 15 9.70 6.85 6.87
C ASP A 15 8.76 5.83 7.56
N ALA A 16 8.17 4.94 6.77
CA ALA A 16 7.29 3.88 7.28
C ALA A 16 8.03 2.82 8.11
N LYS A 17 9.36 2.69 7.99
CA LYS A 17 10.15 1.79 8.84
C LYS A 17 10.21 2.24 10.29
N GLU A 18 10.20 3.55 10.51
CA GLU A 18 10.25 4.16 11.84
C GLU A 18 8.84 4.35 12.42
N THR A 19 7.86 4.61 11.56
CA THR A 19 6.49 4.97 11.98
C THR A 19 5.49 3.81 11.90
N ASN A 20 5.84 2.69 11.28
CA ASN A 20 4.93 1.58 10.92
C ASN A 20 3.72 2.01 10.06
N ARG A 21 3.74 3.22 9.49
CA ARG A 21 2.65 3.79 8.70
C ARG A 21 3.17 4.22 7.33
N LEU A 22 2.67 3.57 6.28
CA LEU A 22 3.07 3.84 4.91
C LEU A 22 2.01 4.67 4.21
N ASP A 23 2.33 5.94 3.94
CA ASP A 23 1.48 6.83 3.14
C ASP A 23 2.01 6.95 1.70
N LEU A 24 1.27 6.34 0.78
CA LEU A 24 1.45 6.38 -0.67
C LEU A 24 0.29 7.08 -1.38
N SER A 25 -0.48 7.89 -0.66
CA SER A 25 -1.60 8.60 -1.23
C SER A 25 -1.14 9.57 -2.35
N GLY A 26 -1.94 9.69 -3.40
CA GLY A 26 -1.66 10.65 -4.49
C GLY A 26 -0.39 10.35 -5.32
N CYS A 27 0.13 9.13 -5.28
CA CYS A 27 1.30 8.72 -6.04
C CYS A 27 0.99 8.30 -7.50
N GLN A 28 -0.26 8.43 -7.94
CA GLN A 28 -0.75 8.01 -9.26
C GLN A 28 -0.42 6.54 -9.58
N LEU A 29 -0.38 5.70 -8.54
CA LEU A 29 -0.05 4.29 -8.67
C LEU A 29 -1.16 3.57 -9.43
N THR A 30 -0.81 2.86 -10.50
CA THR A 30 -1.75 1.98 -11.22
C THR A 30 -1.82 0.59 -10.59
N GLN A 31 -0.78 0.22 -9.85
CA GLN A 31 -0.64 -1.01 -9.09
C GLN A 31 0.35 -0.78 -7.96
N VAL A 32 0.32 -1.63 -6.93
CA VAL A 32 1.31 -1.59 -5.84
C VAL A 32 2.63 -2.17 -6.35
N PRO A 33 3.72 -1.37 -6.45
CA PRO A 33 4.99 -1.86 -6.98
C PRO A 33 5.64 -2.89 -6.04
N ASP A 34 6.28 -3.90 -6.64
CA ASP A 34 6.90 -4.99 -5.88
C ASP A 34 8.03 -4.53 -4.94
N ALA A 35 8.66 -3.40 -5.28
CA ALA A 35 9.67 -2.77 -4.45
C ALA A 35 9.18 -2.47 -3.02
N ILE A 36 7.89 -2.13 -2.84
CA ILE A 36 7.34 -1.88 -1.50
C ILE A 36 7.40 -3.14 -0.64
N TYR A 37 7.04 -4.31 -1.20
CA TYR A 37 7.11 -5.58 -0.49
C TYR A 37 8.54 -5.98 -0.15
N LEU A 38 9.52 -5.53 -0.92
CA LEU A 38 10.95 -5.77 -0.66
C LEU A 38 11.47 -4.81 0.42
N LEU A 39 11.14 -3.52 0.32
CA LEU A 39 11.61 -2.47 1.23
C LEU A 39 11.02 -2.62 2.63
N LEU A 40 9.75 -3.05 2.73
CA LEU A 40 9.02 -3.19 3.98
C LEU A 40 8.87 -4.65 4.43
N LYS A 41 9.62 -5.58 3.82
CA LYS A 41 9.56 -7.01 4.16
C LYS A 41 9.84 -7.30 5.64
N SER A 42 10.71 -6.50 6.24
CA SER A 42 11.17 -6.63 7.62
C SER A 42 10.54 -5.58 8.55
N THR A 43 9.57 -4.82 8.04
CA THR A 43 8.89 -3.77 8.79
C THR A 43 7.50 -4.26 9.17
N PRO A 44 7.12 -4.23 10.46
CA PRO A 44 5.78 -4.58 10.89
C PRO A 44 4.83 -3.43 10.56
N LEU A 45 4.46 -3.31 9.28
CA LEU A 45 3.58 -2.25 8.83
C LEU A 45 2.19 -2.44 9.43
N GLU A 46 1.71 -1.43 10.16
CA GLU A 46 0.39 -1.42 10.79
C GLU A 46 -0.62 -0.70 9.91
N VAL A 47 -0.22 0.40 9.27
CA VAL A 47 -1.12 1.18 8.42
C VAL A 47 -0.56 1.39 7.03
N LEU A 48 -1.41 1.15 6.02
CA LEU A 48 -1.09 1.37 4.62
C LEU A 48 -2.15 2.26 3.98
N ASP A 49 -1.77 3.48 3.63
CA ASP A 49 -2.60 4.39 2.86
C ASP A 49 -2.13 4.42 1.40
N ILE A 50 -2.95 3.92 0.49
CA ILE A 50 -2.75 4.04 -0.96
C ILE A 50 -3.93 4.76 -1.60
N SER A 51 -4.58 5.65 -0.87
CA SER A 51 -5.72 6.41 -1.35
C SER A 51 -5.36 7.39 -2.46
N SER A 52 -6.35 7.88 -3.21
CA SER A 52 -6.13 8.86 -4.29
C SER A 52 -5.12 8.40 -5.35
N ASN A 53 -5.11 7.10 -5.64
CA ASN A 53 -4.30 6.50 -6.69
C ASN A 53 -5.19 5.99 -7.84
N LEU A 54 -4.57 5.33 -8.82
CA LEU A 54 -5.25 4.78 -10.00
C LEU A 54 -5.28 3.24 -9.95
N VAL A 55 -5.22 2.67 -8.75
CA VAL A 55 -5.12 1.22 -8.57
C VAL A 55 -6.45 0.58 -8.95
N ARG A 56 -6.40 -0.41 -9.84
CA ARG A 56 -7.60 -1.14 -10.30
C ARG A 56 -7.82 -2.46 -9.58
N ARG A 57 -6.74 -3.08 -9.13
CA ARG A 57 -6.74 -4.37 -8.43
C ARG A 57 -5.69 -4.33 -7.34
N ILE A 58 -6.07 -4.80 -6.15
CA ILE A 58 -5.11 -5.07 -5.09
C ILE A 58 -4.80 -6.57 -5.10
N PRO A 59 -3.52 -6.97 -5.08
CA PRO A 59 -3.18 -8.37 -5.00
C PRO A 59 -3.38 -8.90 -3.57
N SER A 60 -3.95 -10.10 -3.43
CA SER A 60 -4.18 -10.76 -2.13
C SER A 60 -2.89 -10.97 -1.33
N LYS A 61 -1.74 -10.99 -2.01
CA LYS A 61 -0.41 -11.02 -1.38
C LYS A 61 -0.15 -9.86 -0.42
N ILE A 62 -0.89 -8.75 -0.46
CA ILE A 62 -0.74 -7.66 0.53
C ILE A 62 -0.93 -8.17 1.96
N SER A 63 -1.97 -8.98 2.22
CA SER A 63 -2.21 -9.50 3.58
C SER A 63 -1.10 -10.46 4.01
N SER A 64 -0.62 -11.29 3.07
CA SER A 64 0.47 -12.23 3.33
C SER A 64 1.83 -11.55 3.50
N LYS A 65 2.07 -10.42 2.84
CA LYS A 65 3.32 -9.64 2.96
C LYS A 65 3.32 -8.71 4.17
N PHE A 66 2.16 -8.22 4.59
CA PHE A 66 2.01 -7.34 5.74
C PHE A 66 1.09 -8.00 6.77
N PRO A 67 1.57 -9.03 7.49
CA PRO A 67 0.76 -9.77 8.47
C PRO A 67 0.37 -8.92 9.69
N HIS A 68 1.08 -7.82 9.93
CA HIS A 68 0.82 -6.88 11.03
C HIS A 68 -0.09 -5.72 10.62
N LEU A 69 -0.55 -5.68 9.36
CA LEU A 69 -1.40 -4.61 8.88
C LEU A 69 -2.72 -4.66 9.64
N THR A 70 -3.16 -3.51 10.15
CA THR A 70 -4.43 -3.34 10.85
C THR A 70 -5.35 -2.39 10.09
N GLU A 71 -4.78 -1.40 9.40
CA GLU A 71 -5.52 -0.42 8.61
C GLU A 71 -5.03 -0.37 7.16
N LEU A 72 -5.96 -0.48 6.21
CA LEU A 72 -5.69 -0.36 4.77
C LEU A 72 -6.63 0.67 4.14
N ASN A 73 -6.11 1.85 3.81
CA ASN A 73 -6.90 2.89 3.14
C ASN A 73 -6.74 2.79 1.62
N LEU A 74 -7.85 2.48 0.95
CA LEU A 74 -7.96 2.34 -0.50
C LEU A 74 -8.84 3.42 -1.14
N GLY A 75 -9.20 4.47 -0.38
CA GLY A 75 -10.12 5.51 -0.83
C GLY A 75 -9.70 6.17 -2.13
N SER A 76 -10.66 6.67 -2.94
CA SER A 76 -10.35 7.40 -4.17
C SER A 76 -9.44 6.66 -5.17
N ASN A 77 -9.55 5.32 -5.23
CA ASN A 77 -8.93 4.48 -6.26
C ASN A 77 -9.94 4.09 -7.35
N ARG A 78 -9.48 3.34 -8.36
CA ARG A 78 -10.31 2.76 -9.42
C ARG A 78 -10.56 1.28 -9.22
N LEU A 79 -10.63 0.85 -7.95
CA LEU A 79 -10.83 -0.55 -7.60
C LEU A 79 -12.18 -1.01 -8.09
N THR A 80 -12.17 -2.06 -8.90
CA THR A 80 -13.39 -2.69 -9.41
C THR A 80 -13.81 -3.86 -8.54
N THR A 81 -12.83 -4.53 -7.95
CA THR A 81 -13.00 -5.66 -7.05
C THR A 81 -11.93 -5.63 -5.96
N LEU A 82 -12.32 -6.07 -4.77
CA LEU A 82 -11.44 -6.31 -3.64
C LEU A 82 -11.33 -7.82 -3.44
N PRO A 83 -10.11 -8.39 -3.31
CA PRO A 83 -9.95 -9.80 -2.96
C PRO A 83 -10.52 -10.07 -1.56
N GLU A 84 -11.06 -11.28 -1.35
CA GLU A 84 -11.70 -11.67 -0.08
C GLU A 84 -10.73 -11.58 1.10
N GLU A 85 -9.44 -11.85 0.87
CA GLU A 85 -8.39 -11.76 1.88
C GLU A 85 -8.12 -10.33 2.35
N LEU A 86 -8.62 -9.32 1.63
CA LEU A 86 -8.55 -7.92 2.05
C LEU A 86 -9.86 -7.39 2.63
N GLN A 87 -10.96 -8.14 2.53
CA GLN A 87 -12.20 -7.79 3.21
C GLN A 87 -12.03 -7.81 4.73
N SER A 88 -11.05 -8.57 5.27
CA SER A 88 -10.73 -8.54 6.69
C SER A 88 -10.14 -7.21 7.18
N PHE A 89 -9.59 -6.38 6.27
CA PHE A 89 -9.14 -5.02 6.59
C PHE A 89 -10.29 -4.00 6.54
N SER A 90 -11.55 -4.43 6.51
CA SER A 90 -12.68 -3.52 6.64
C SER A 90 -12.68 -2.92 8.05
N GLY A 91 -11.95 -1.80 8.21
CA GLY A 91 -12.15 -0.91 9.33
C GLY A 91 -13.59 -0.39 9.30
N SER A 92 -14.26 -0.59 10.43
CA SER A 92 -15.55 0.02 10.83
C SER A 92 -15.65 1.50 10.53
#